data_AF-A0AAD5E4S0-F1
#
_entry.id   AF-A0AAD5E4S0-F1
#
_cell.length_a   1.000
_cell.length_b   1.000
_cell.length_c   1.000
_cell.angle_alpha   90.00
_cell.angle_beta   90.00
_cell.angle_gamma   90.00
#
_symmetry.space_group_name_H-M   'P 1'
#
loop_
_entity.id
_entity.type
_entity.pdbx_description
1 polymer ?
#
loop_
_entity_poly.entity_id
_entity_poly.type
_entity_poly.pdbx_seq_one_letter_code
_entity_poly.pdbx_strand_id
1 'polypeptide(L)'
;MASKLWKLSVSNLSKSNISSNIASKPAISLHSAPQTNRSQSLQCSRSLVSTAYRGISLEQRQLTLYSSDRRGFHSTPLARDNSVSPYHFDTFKFVRRLEAEGFTLEQSEAVMSSLREVIDESMVNLSNTMVTKAEQEKTVYTYKVDFASLKSEIQLLEKNDFTMMKAEHERLQGEIEKLRQKLREEITRTQANVRLDLNLEKGRIRDEASAQEIKIKETDTRIESEIAGLRTQMEAIKFQILQYMVGTITGAGALILAYLRMFK
;
A
#
# COMPACT_ATOMS: atom_id res chain seq x y z
N MET A 1 28.12 10.45 54.64
CA MET A 1 26.67 10.63 54.47
C MET A 1 26.37 12.06 54.00
N ALA A 2 26.61 12.37 52.72
CA ALA A 2 26.35 13.71 52.17
C ALA A 2 26.26 13.67 50.63
N SER A 3 25.21 13.06 50.07
CA SER A 3 24.93 13.12 48.61
C SER A 3 23.46 12.84 48.26
N LYS A 4 22.50 13.27 49.08
CA LYS A 4 21.06 13.07 48.78
C LYS A 4 20.15 14.27 49.07
N LEU A 5 20.68 15.49 49.21
CA LEU A 5 19.90 16.68 49.58
C LEU A 5 20.00 17.84 48.57
N TRP A 6 19.97 17.55 47.27
CA TRP A 6 19.90 18.61 46.23
C TRP A 6 18.93 18.29 45.07
N LYS A 7 18.01 17.34 45.26
CA LYS A 7 17.00 16.95 44.25
C LYS A 7 15.55 17.24 44.65
N LEU A 8 15.36 18.26 45.48
CA LEU A 8 14.04 18.76 45.90
C LEU A 8 14.08 20.29 45.94
N SER A 9 14.20 20.91 44.78
CA SER A 9 13.89 22.33 44.58
C SER A 9 13.62 22.53 43.10
N VAL A 10 12.60 23.32 42.78
CA VAL A 10 12.08 23.61 41.43
C VAL A 10 11.10 22.58 40.87
N SER A 11 10.17 22.12 41.70
CA SER A 11 8.81 21.78 41.29
C SER A 11 7.86 22.87 41.82
N ASN A 12 7.78 24.02 41.13
CA ASN A 12 6.69 25.01 41.20
C ASN A 12 7.15 26.31 40.53
N LEU A 13 6.72 26.55 39.29
CA LEU A 13 6.49 27.88 38.73
C LEU A 13 5.54 27.66 37.54
N SER A 14 4.25 27.65 37.80
CA SER A 14 3.35 28.81 37.71
C SER A 14 2.68 28.86 36.34
N LYS A 15 1.38 28.55 36.37
CA LYS A 15 0.40 28.74 35.30
C LYS A 15 0.20 30.25 35.09
N SER A 16 0.23 30.72 33.85
CA SER A 16 -0.42 31.97 33.46
C SER A 16 -1.06 31.85 32.08
N ASN A 17 -2.38 32.01 32.07
CA ASN A 17 -3.28 32.17 30.93
C ASN A 17 -2.82 33.27 29.96
N ILE A 18 -2.88 33.01 28.66
CA ILE A 18 -3.29 34.01 27.66
C ILE A 18 -4.25 33.35 26.69
N SER A 19 -5.45 33.91 26.64
CA SER A 19 -6.55 33.58 25.74
C SER A 19 -6.57 34.64 24.64
N SER A 20 -6.62 34.23 23.37
CA SER A 20 -7.18 35.07 22.30
C SER A 20 -7.64 34.22 21.13
N ASN A 21 -8.97 34.21 20.96
CA ASN A 21 -9.76 33.88 19.77
C ASN A 21 -9.06 34.17 18.44
N ILE A 22 -9.36 33.39 17.40
CA ILE A 22 -9.88 33.89 16.10
C ILE A 22 -10.54 32.74 15.31
N ALA A 23 -11.84 32.92 15.11
CA ALA A 23 -12.67 32.62 13.94
C ALA A 23 -12.67 31.23 13.30
N SER A 24 -13.75 30.52 13.62
CA SER A 24 -14.54 29.69 12.72
C SER A 24 -15.09 30.46 11.50
N LYS A 25 -15.13 29.83 10.31
CA LYS A 25 -16.19 29.95 9.28
C LYS A 25 -15.91 29.06 8.03
N PRO A 26 -16.89 28.77 7.14
CA PRO A 26 -17.53 27.44 7.14
C PRO A 26 -17.60 26.75 5.76
N ALA A 27 -18.31 25.63 5.75
CA ALA A 27 -18.63 24.70 4.67
C ALA A 27 -19.15 25.31 3.36
N ILE A 28 -18.81 24.64 2.25
CA ILE A 28 -19.59 24.65 1.00
C ILE A 28 -19.78 23.19 0.57
N SER A 29 -21.02 22.73 0.65
CA SER A 29 -21.55 21.53 0.00
C SER A 29 -22.58 21.97 -1.04
N LEU A 30 -22.65 21.24 -2.16
CA LEU A 30 -23.75 21.09 -3.14
C LEU A 30 -23.30 21.37 -4.59
N HIS A 31 -23.04 20.31 -5.36
CA HIS A 31 -24.00 19.94 -6.40
C HIS A 31 -23.75 18.53 -6.93
N SER A 32 -24.77 17.72 -6.78
CA SER A 32 -25.05 16.47 -7.48
C SER A 32 -25.50 16.74 -8.92
N ALA A 33 -25.00 15.97 -9.87
CA ALA A 33 -25.52 15.88 -11.25
C ALA A 33 -25.24 14.45 -11.79
N PRO A 34 -26.08 13.94 -12.71
CA PRO A 34 -26.84 12.72 -12.46
C PRO A 34 -26.29 11.46 -13.14
N GLN A 35 -26.66 10.31 -12.58
CA GLN A 35 -26.57 9.02 -13.26
C GLN A 35 -27.49 9.00 -14.48
N THR A 36 -26.92 8.75 -15.65
CA THR A 36 -27.67 8.33 -16.83
C THR A 36 -27.33 6.87 -17.11
N ASN A 37 -28.34 6.04 -16.90
CA ASN A 37 -28.33 4.63 -17.24
C ASN A 37 -28.71 4.53 -18.73
N ARG A 38 -27.81 4.06 -19.60
CA ARG A 38 -28.20 3.59 -20.93
C ARG A 38 -27.32 2.43 -21.38
N SER A 39 -27.90 1.25 -21.24
CA SER A 39 -27.53 0.03 -21.92
C SER A 39 -27.55 0.23 -23.44
N GLN A 40 -26.46 -0.11 -24.13
CA GLN A 40 -26.40 -1.20 -25.12
C GLN A 40 -25.21 -1.02 -26.08
N SER A 41 -24.42 -2.10 -26.13
CA SER A 41 -23.64 -2.64 -27.26
C SER A 41 -22.88 -1.69 -28.17
N LEU A 42 -21.57 -1.90 -28.25
CA LEU A 42 -20.92 -2.34 -29.49
C LEU A 42 -19.57 -2.99 -29.15
N GLN A 43 -19.45 -4.25 -29.57
CA GLN A 43 -18.24 -5.05 -29.50
C GLN A 43 -17.19 -4.47 -30.45
N CYS A 44 -15.93 -4.38 -30.02
CA CYS A 44 -14.79 -4.58 -30.93
C CYS A 44 -13.51 -4.92 -30.17
N SER A 45 -12.93 -6.06 -30.55
CA SER A 45 -11.51 -6.45 -30.45
C SER A 45 -10.90 -6.76 -29.07
N ARG A 46 -10.96 -8.05 -28.73
CA ARG A 46 -9.99 -8.73 -27.86
C ARG A 46 -8.60 -8.73 -28.52
N SER A 47 -7.63 -8.10 -27.88
CA SER A 47 -6.22 -8.45 -28.02
C SER A 47 -5.70 -8.80 -26.63
N LEU A 48 -5.31 -10.06 -26.45
CA LEU A 48 -4.77 -10.61 -25.22
C LEU A 48 -3.36 -10.07 -24.98
N VAL A 49 -3.19 -9.19 -23.99
CA VAL A 49 -1.87 -8.91 -23.44
C VAL A 49 -1.58 -9.97 -22.38
N SER A 50 -0.78 -10.96 -22.77
CA SER A 50 -0.17 -11.94 -21.89
C SER A 50 0.87 -11.24 -21.00
N THR A 51 0.53 -10.99 -19.74
CA THR A 51 1.51 -10.55 -18.73
C THR A 51 2.32 -11.76 -18.26
N ALA A 52 3.42 -12.03 -18.97
CA ALA A 52 4.47 -12.90 -18.47
C ALA A 52 5.37 -12.10 -17.52
N TYR A 53 5.25 -12.35 -16.22
CA TYR A 53 6.28 -12.01 -15.25
C TYR A 53 7.51 -12.87 -15.55
N ARG A 54 8.44 -12.34 -16.34
CA ARG A 54 9.82 -12.84 -16.40
C ARG A 54 10.69 -11.97 -15.51
N GLY A 55 11.45 -12.65 -14.66
CA GLY A 55 12.25 -12.08 -13.59
C GLY A 55 13.15 -10.94 -14.06
N ILE A 56 13.21 -9.91 -13.22
CA ILE A 56 14.20 -8.86 -13.31
C ILE A 56 15.50 -9.46 -12.79
N SER A 57 16.32 -9.96 -13.71
CA SER A 57 17.75 -10.16 -13.48
C SER A 57 18.37 -8.79 -13.16
N LEU A 58 19.13 -8.76 -12.07
CA LEU A 58 20.00 -7.66 -11.68
C LEU A 58 21.06 -7.44 -12.77
N GLU A 59 20.70 -6.65 -13.78
CA GLU A 59 21.67 -6.10 -14.71
C GLU A 59 22.00 -4.68 -14.23
N GLN A 60 23.29 -4.46 -13.95
CA GLN A 60 23.90 -3.19 -13.62
C GLN A 60 23.64 -2.15 -14.71
N ARG A 61 22.47 -1.53 -14.70
CA ARG A 61 22.26 -0.25 -15.36
C ARG A 61 22.90 0.81 -14.47
N GLN A 62 24.15 1.13 -14.81
CA GLN A 62 24.76 2.40 -14.45
C GLN A 62 23.74 3.49 -14.77
N LEU A 63 23.14 4.07 -13.73
CA LEU A 63 22.40 5.30 -13.85
C LEU A 63 23.42 6.35 -14.26
N THR A 64 23.49 6.59 -15.56
CA THR A 64 24.08 7.79 -16.14
C THR A 64 23.53 8.96 -15.36
N LEU A 65 24.43 9.52 -14.56
CA LEU A 65 24.23 10.70 -13.75
C LEU A 65 23.43 11.69 -14.59
N TYR A 66 22.25 12.05 -14.08
CA TYR A 66 21.53 13.21 -14.55
C TYR A 66 22.57 14.33 -14.60
N SER A 67 22.90 14.74 -15.82
CA SER A 67 23.78 15.87 -16.06
C SER A 67 23.14 17.02 -15.32
N SER A 68 23.68 17.35 -14.14
CA SER A 68 23.43 18.62 -13.50
C SER A 68 23.89 19.62 -14.52
N ASP A 69 22.91 20.12 -15.26
CA ASP A 69 23.06 21.25 -16.13
C ASP A 69 23.45 22.37 -15.18
N ARG A 70 24.76 22.53 -15.00
CA ARG A 70 25.37 23.66 -14.34
C ARG A 70 25.03 24.83 -15.25
N ARG A 71 23.80 25.34 -15.12
CA ARG A 71 23.48 26.70 -15.45
C ARG A 71 24.44 27.53 -14.62
N GLY A 72 25.58 27.84 -15.22
CA GLY A 72 26.55 28.74 -14.67
C GLY A 72 25.77 30.00 -14.36
N PHE A 73 25.67 30.34 -13.08
CA PHE A 73 25.19 31.64 -12.67
C PHE A 73 25.93 32.64 -13.53
N HIS A 74 25.21 33.36 -14.39
CA HIS A 74 25.77 34.40 -15.24
C HIS A 74 26.31 35.48 -14.30
N SER A 75 27.57 35.31 -13.89
CA SER A 75 28.37 36.40 -13.38
C SER A 75 28.63 37.25 -14.59
N THR A 76 27.85 38.31 -14.75
CA THR A 76 28.23 39.42 -15.62
C THR A 76 29.69 39.75 -15.26
N PRO A 77 30.61 39.73 -16.23
CA PRO A 77 31.99 40.07 -15.95
C PRO A 77 31.95 41.47 -15.35
N LEU A 78 32.47 41.62 -14.13
CA LEU A 78 32.68 42.92 -13.53
C LEU A 78 33.48 43.71 -14.56
N ALA A 79 32.81 44.67 -15.19
CA ALA A 79 33.45 45.61 -16.08
C ALA A 79 34.59 46.20 -15.26
N ARG A 80 35.79 45.76 -15.66
CA ARG A 80 37.06 46.18 -15.11
C ARG A 80 36.99 47.69 -14.99
N ASP A 81 37.27 48.13 -13.78
CA ASP A 81 37.51 49.51 -13.41
C ASP A 81 38.35 50.17 -14.51
N ASN A 82 37.68 50.89 -15.39
CA ASN A 82 38.27 51.72 -16.39
C ASN A 82 37.55 53.05 -16.24
N SER A 83 37.98 53.77 -15.21
CA SER A 83 37.75 55.18 -15.00
C SER A 83 36.27 55.57 -15.02
N VAL A 84 35.78 56.06 -13.89
CA VAL A 84 34.98 57.29 -13.99
C VAL A 84 35.88 58.26 -14.76
N SER A 85 35.73 58.31 -16.08
CA SER A 85 36.34 59.35 -16.88
C SER A 85 35.87 60.63 -16.19
N PRO A 86 36.78 61.49 -15.74
CA PRO A 86 36.39 62.80 -15.26
C PRO A 86 35.86 63.52 -16.50
N TYR A 87 34.59 63.32 -16.83
CA TYR A 87 33.82 64.21 -17.68
C TYR A 87 33.61 65.48 -16.85
N HIS A 88 34.71 66.18 -16.59
CA HIS A 88 34.69 67.48 -15.96
C HIS A 88 34.11 68.42 -16.99
N PHE A 89 32.90 68.89 -16.70
CA PHE A 89 32.23 69.84 -17.55
C PHE A 89 33.03 71.16 -17.51
N ASP A 90 33.79 71.42 -18.57
CA ASP A 90 34.61 72.61 -18.68
C ASP A 90 33.72 73.82 -19.00
N THR A 91 33.34 74.51 -17.92
CA THR A 91 32.52 75.72 -17.95
C THR A 91 33.14 76.81 -18.85
N PHE A 92 34.45 76.99 -18.78
CA PHE A 92 35.14 78.09 -19.46
C PHE A 92 35.23 77.84 -20.97
N LYS A 93 35.53 76.61 -21.37
CA LYS A 93 35.56 76.22 -22.79
C LYS A 93 34.17 76.27 -23.43
N PHE A 94 33.11 76.02 -22.66
CA PHE A 94 31.73 76.15 -23.13
C PHE A 94 31.35 77.61 -23.39
N VAL A 95 31.65 78.51 -22.44
CA VAL A 95 31.42 79.97 -22.58
C VAL A 95 32.19 80.54 -23.77
N ARG A 96 33.49 80.25 -23.89
CA ARG A 96 34.34 80.68 -25.02
C ARG A 96 33.82 80.24 -26.39
N ARG A 97 33.15 79.09 -26.46
CA ARG A 97 32.56 78.59 -27.70
C ARG A 97 31.29 79.36 -28.05
N LEU A 98 30.46 79.71 -27.07
CA LEU A 98 29.27 80.53 -27.29
C LEU A 98 29.64 81.95 -27.73
N GLU A 99 30.69 82.53 -27.14
CA GLU A 99 31.24 83.82 -27.58
C GLU A 99 31.72 83.78 -29.04
N ALA A 100 32.38 82.69 -29.44
CA ALA A 100 32.84 82.51 -30.83
C ALA A 100 31.69 82.36 -31.84
N GLU A 101 30.52 81.91 -31.40
CA GLU A 101 29.29 81.77 -32.19
C GLU A 101 28.40 83.04 -32.14
N GLY A 102 28.90 84.13 -31.55
CA GLY A 102 28.26 85.45 -31.59
C GLY A 102 27.39 85.83 -30.38
N PHE A 103 27.42 85.06 -29.29
CA PHE A 103 26.77 85.42 -28.02
C PHE A 103 27.61 86.43 -27.24
N THR A 104 26.95 87.30 -26.45
CA THR A 104 27.69 88.14 -25.48
C THR A 104 28.18 87.29 -24.31
N LEU A 105 29.22 87.78 -23.61
CA LEU A 105 29.76 87.11 -22.43
C LEU A 105 28.67 86.85 -21.38
N GLU A 106 27.85 87.85 -21.08
CA GLU A 106 26.76 87.77 -20.09
C GLU A 106 25.70 86.73 -20.46
N GLN A 107 25.34 86.64 -21.75
CA GLN A 107 24.40 85.62 -22.24
C GLN A 107 24.99 84.21 -22.16
N SER A 108 26.28 84.08 -22.48
CA SER A 108 27.01 82.81 -22.43
C SER A 108 27.16 82.31 -20.99
N GLU A 109 27.43 83.21 -20.03
CA GLU A 109 27.46 82.90 -18.60
C GLU A 109 26.09 82.50 -18.05
N ALA A 110 25.01 83.19 -18.46
CA ALA A 110 23.65 82.85 -18.04
C ALA A 110 23.22 81.46 -18.52
N VAL A 111 23.42 81.15 -19.80
CA VAL A 111 23.13 79.82 -20.39
C VAL A 111 23.94 78.73 -19.70
N MET A 112 25.21 79.02 -19.41
CA MET A 112 26.08 78.11 -18.69
C MET A 112 25.60 77.84 -17.25
N SER A 113 25.11 78.87 -16.56
CA SER A 113 24.55 78.72 -15.21
C SER A 113 23.32 77.80 -15.19
N SER A 114 22.38 78.00 -16.10
CA SER A 114 21.19 77.13 -16.21
C SER A 114 21.56 75.69 -16.60
N LEU A 115 22.54 75.51 -17.47
CA LEU A 115 23.01 74.17 -17.84
C LEU A 115 23.69 73.45 -16.66
N ARG A 116 24.44 74.18 -15.83
CA ARG A 116 25.02 73.63 -14.60
C ARG A 116 23.95 73.09 -13.66
N GLU A 117 22.88 73.84 -13.43
CA GLU A 117 21.78 73.44 -12.56
C GLU A 117 21.11 72.14 -13.05
N VAL A 118 20.81 72.03 -14.34
CA VAL A 118 20.21 70.81 -14.92
C VAL A 118 21.16 69.61 -14.86
N ILE A 119 22.47 69.83 -15.08
CA ILE A 119 23.48 68.77 -14.97
C ILE A 119 23.62 68.30 -13.52
N ASP A 120 23.64 69.22 -12.56
CA ASP A 120 23.74 68.89 -11.13
C ASP A 120 22.50 68.10 -10.66
N GLU A 121 21.30 68.52 -11.06
CA GLU A 121 20.06 67.79 -10.79
C GLU A 121 20.09 66.37 -11.40
N SER A 122 20.51 66.27 -12.66
CA SER A 122 20.62 64.99 -13.37
C SER A 122 21.66 64.05 -12.73
N MET A 123 22.80 64.58 -12.30
CA MET A 123 23.87 63.81 -11.66
C MET A 123 23.44 63.28 -10.28
N VAL A 124 22.73 64.09 -9.48
CA VAL A 124 22.16 63.66 -8.20
C VAL A 124 21.10 62.58 -8.42
N ASN A 125 20.21 62.74 -9.41
CA ASN A 125 19.19 61.74 -9.73
C ASN A 125 19.80 60.41 -10.20
N LEU A 126 20.84 60.47 -11.04
CA LEU A 126 21.59 59.31 -11.48
C LEU A 126 22.29 58.62 -10.30
N SER A 127 22.94 59.39 -9.43
CA SER A 127 23.60 58.87 -8.23
C SER A 127 22.63 58.21 -7.26
N ASN A 128 21.40 58.71 -7.14
CA ASN A 128 20.36 58.13 -6.28
C ASN A 128 19.80 56.80 -6.81
N THR A 129 19.81 56.62 -8.14
CA THR A 129 19.35 55.38 -8.78
C THR A 129 20.48 54.34 -8.88
N MET A 130 21.73 54.78 -8.77
CA MET A 130 22.91 53.92 -8.80
C MET A 130 23.13 53.19 -7.47
N VAL A 131 23.62 51.95 -7.56
CA VAL A 131 24.03 51.16 -6.41
C VAL A 131 25.54 51.23 -6.28
N THR A 132 26.03 51.51 -5.07
CA THR A 132 27.47 51.48 -4.80
C THR A 132 28.00 50.05 -4.86
N LYS A 133 29.25 49.86 -5.29
CA LYS A 133 29.87 48.52 -5.30
C LYS A 133 29.84 47.84 -3.94
N ALA A 134 30.00 48.61 -2.86
CA ALA A 134 29.92 48.11 -1.49
C ALA A 134 28.53 47.55 -1.13
N GLU A 135 27.45 48.24 -1.50
CA GLU A 135 26.09 47.75 -1.25
C GLU A 135 25.79 46.53 -2.13
N GLN A 136 26.24 46.53 -3.40
CA GLN A 136 26.12 45.36 -4.28
C GLN A 136 26.83 44.13 -3.68
N GLU A 137 28.08 44.27 -3.23
CA GLU A 137 28.86 43.18 -2.64
C GLU A 137 28.21 42.63 -1.37
N LYS A 138 27.65 43.52 -0.53
CA LYS A 138 26.89 43.14 0.66
C LYS A 138 25.63 42.34 0.30
N THR A 139 24.83 42.80 -0.67
CA THR A 139 23.65 42.06 -1.13
C THR A 139 24.02 40.68 -1.69
N VAL A 140 25.10 40.61 -2.48
CA VAL A 140 25.63 39.34 -3.01
C VAL A 140 26.08 38.42 -1.87
N TYR A 141 26.72 38.95 -0.83
CA TYR A 141 27.12 38.17 0.33
C TYR A 141 25.92 37.60 1.07
N THR A 142 24.87 38.39 1.31
CA THR A 142 23.62 37.92 1.92
C THR A 142 23.02 36.77 1.12
N TYR A 143 22.88 36.91 -0.20
CA TYR A 143 22.37 35.82 -1.04
C TYR A 143 23.22 34.55 -0.99
N LYS A 144 24.55 34.68 -0.89
CA LYS A 144 25.43 33.52 -0.76
C LYS A 144 25.24 32.79 0.56
N VAL A 145 25.07 33.52 1.66
CA VAL A 145 24.79 32.94 2.99
C VAL A 145 23.42 32.26 3.00
N ASP A 146 22.39 32.94 2.50
CA ASP A 146 21.03 32.40 2.42
C ASP A 146 20.99 31.13 1.57
N PHE A 147 21.69 31.13 0.42
CA PHE A 147 21.80 29.96 -0.43
C PHE A 147 22.52 28.79 0.26
N ALA A 148 23.58 29.08 1.01
CA ALA A 148 24.28 28.06 1.78
C ALA A 148 23.39 27.46 2.89
N SER A 149 22.63 28.30 3.58
CA SER A 149 21.66 27.87 4.60
C SER A 149 20.55 27.00 4.00
N LEU A 150 19.90 27.48 2.93
CA LEU A 150 18.85 26.75 2.22
C LEU A 150 19.35 25.39 1.73
N LYS A 151 20.55 25.35 1.16
CA LYS A 151 21.17 24.10 0.72
C LYS A 151 21.36 23.12 1.88
N SER A 152 21.83 23.60 3.03
CA SER A 152 22.01 22.77 4.22
C SER A 152 20.68 22.23 4.74
N GLU A 153 19.63 23.05 4.73
CA GLU A 153 18.29 22.67 5.16
C GLU A 153 17.68 21.61 4.25
N ILE A 154 17.75 21.80 2.92
CA ILE A 154 17.30 20.81 1.93
C ILE A 154 18.04 19.49 2.12
N GLN A 155 19.37 19.53 2.28
CA GLN A 155 20.15 18.30 2.49
C GLN A 155 19.80 17.57 3.79
N LEU A 156 19.41 18.31 4.84
CA LEU A 156 18.98 17.72 6.10
C LEU A 156 17.59 17.09 5.96
N LEU A 157 16.65 17.77 5.31
CA LEU A 157 15.32 17.24 5.01
C LEU A 157 15.40 15.98 4.16
N GLU A 158 16.16 15.99 3.06
CA GLU A 158 16.36 14.82 2.20
C GLU A 158 16.91 13.62 2.98
N LYS A 159 17.88 13.84 3.87
CA LYS A 159 18.42 12.77 4.73
C LYS A 159 17.40 12.27 5.73
N ASN A 160 16.60 13.15 6.31
CA ASN A 160 15.55 12.79 7.27
C ASN A 160 14.47 11.95 6.57
N ASP A 161 13.94 12.43 5.45
CA ASP A 161 12.93 11.76 4.64
C ASP A 161 13.42 10.41 4.15
N PHE A 162 14.67 10.33 3.68
CA PHE A 162 15.28 9.07 3.27
C PHE A 162 15.37 8.08 4.44
N THR A 163 15.77 8.54 5.62
CA THR A 163 15.88 7.68 6.81
C THR A 163 14.50 7.18 7.26
N MET A 164 13.50 8.06 7.27
CA MET A 164 12.12 7.73 7.60
C MET A 164 11.53 6.73 6.60
N MET A 165 11.69 7.00 5.30
CA MET A 165 11.21 6.11 4.24
C MET A 165 11.90 4.74 4.31
N LYS A 166 13.21 4.70 4.59
CA LYS A 166 13.94 3.45 4.77
C LYS A 166 13.43 2.66 5.98
N ALA A 167 13.17 3.32 7.11
CA ALA A 167 12.63 2.68 8.30
C ALA A 167 11.22 2.09 8.05
N GLU A 168 10.36 2.81 7.34
CA GLU A 168 9.04 2.31 6.93
C GLU A 168 9.16 1.13 5.97
N HIS A 169 10.12 1.17 5.04
CA HIS A 169 10.37 0.05 4.13
C HIS A 169 10.80 -1.20 4.89
N GLU A 170 11.75 -1.09 5.83
CA GLU A 170 12.19 -2.21 6.68
C GLU A 170 11.05 -2.73 7.56
N ARG A 171 10.20 -1.84 8.10
CA ARG A 171 9.01 -2.22 8.87
C ARG A 171 8.03 -3.04 8.02
N LEU A 172 7.65 -2.54 6.85
CA LEU A 172 6.74 -3.22 5.93
C LEU A 172 7.31 -4.55 5.43
N GLN A 173 8.61 -4.60 5.14
CA GLN A 173 9.29 -5.85 4.77
C GLN A 173 9.23 -6.88 5.91
N GLY A 174 9.41 -6.45 7.16
CA GLY A 174 9.24 -7.31 8.33
C GLY A 174 7.80 -7.80 8.53
N GLU A 175 6.80 -6.97 8.26
CA GLU A 175 5.39 -7.37 8.29
C GLU A 175 5.04 -8.38 7.21
N ILE A 176 5.57 -8.22 6.00
CA ILE A 176 5.42 -9.19 4.91
C ILE A 176 5.99 -10.54 5.33
N GLU A 177 7.19 -10.59 5.89
CA GLU A 177 7.80 -11.85 6.30
C GLU A 177 7.02 -12.54 7.43
N LYS A 178 6.55 -11.76 8.42
CA LYS A 178 5.65 -12.27 9.48
C LYS A 178 4.37 -12.86 8.90
N LEU A 179 3.76 -12.21 7.91
CA LEU A 179 2.53 -12.68 7.30
C LEU A 179 2.76 -13.95 6.47
N ARG A 180 3.89 -14.01 5.74
CA ARG A 180 4.31 -15.22 5.01
C ARG A 180 4.50 -16.40 5.95
N GLN A 181 5.15 -16.18 7.10
CA GLN A 181 5.36 -17.23 8.09
C GLN A 181 4.03 -17.72 8.67
N LYS A 182 3.14 -16.82 9.09
CA LYS A 182 1.80 -17.17 9.57
C LYS A 182 1.01 -17.97 8.53
N LEU A 183 1.06 -17.57 7.27
CA LEU A 183 0.37 -18.30 6.20
C LEU A 183 0.91 -19.72 6.04
N ARG A 184 2.24 -19.91 6.10
CA ARG A 184 2.84 -21.26 6.04
C ARG A 184 2.42 -22.13 7.22
N GLU A 185 2.36 -21.56 8.42
CA GLU A 185 1.90 -22.25 9.63
C GLU A 185 0.45 -22.67 9.51
N GLU A 186 -0.44 -21.78 9.05
CA GLU A 186 -1.86 -22.09 8.85
C GLU A 186 -2.08 -23.12 7.74
N ILE A 187 -1.32 -23.07 6.64
CA ILE A 187 -1.36 -24.10 5.60
C ILE A 187 -0.95 -25.46 6.18
N THR A 188 0.16 -25.51 6.92
CA THR A 188 0.66 -26.75 7.52
C THR A 188 -0.32 -27.32 8.54
N ARG A 189 -0.90 -26.46 9.39
CA ARG A 189 -1.93 -26.84 10.36
C ARG A 189 -3.18 -27.37 9.67
N THR A 190 -3.68 -26.65 8.67
CA THR A 190 -4.88 -27.07 7.91
C THR A 190 -4.64 -28.40 7.20
N GLN A 191 -3.46 -28.60 6.61
CA GLN A 191 -3.09 -29.86 5.97
C GLN A 191 -3.03 -31.02 6.98
N ALA A 192 -2.49 -30.79 8.18
CA ALA A 192 -2.48 -31.79 9.25
C ALA A 192 -3.91 -32.14 9.72
N ASN A 193 -4.77 -31.14 9.87
CA ASN A 193 -6.18 -31.32 10.24
C ASN A 193 -6.91 -32.17 9.19
N VAL A 194 -6.81 -31.81 7.90
CA VAL A 194 -7.45 -32.58 6.81
C VAL A 194 -6.94 -34.03 6.79
N ARG A 195 -5.63 -34.24 7.02
CA ARG A 195 -5.08 -35.60 7.12
C ARG A 195 -5.67 -36.36 8.30
N LEU A 196 -5.82 -35.73 9.46
CA LEU A 196 -6.45 -36.36 10.62
C LEU A 196 -7.91 -36.70 10.34
N ASP A 197 -8.68 -35.76 9.79
CA ASP A 197 -10.09 -35.94 9.45
C ASP A 197 -10.29 -37.14 8.51
N LEU A 198 -9.46 -37.24 7.46
CA LEU A 198 -9.52 -38.39 6.53
C LEU A 198 -9.16 -39.71 7.22
N ASN A 199 -8.21 -39.71 8.15
CA ASN A 199 -7.86 -40.94 8.88
C ASN A 199 -8.96 -41.36 9.86
N LEU A 200 -9.59 -40.41 10.55
CA LEU A 200 -10.73 -40.67 11.43
C LEU A 200 -11.92 -41.17 10.62
N GLU A 201 -12.22 -40.54 9.49
CA GLU A 201 -13.33 -40.94 8.62
C GLU A 201 -13.10 -42.32 8.00
N LYS A 202 -11.86 -42.63 7.59
CA LYS A 202 -11.49 -43.98 7.15
C LYS A 202 -11.65 -45.01 8.27
N GLY A 203 -11.32 -44.64 9.50
CA GLY A 203 -11.56 -45.45 10.70
C GLY A 203 -13.05 -45.73 10.89
N ARG A 204 -13.88 -44.69 10.87
CA ARG A 204 -15.34 -44.78 11.00
C ARG A 204 -15.97 -45.67 9.94
N ILE A 205 -15.60 -45.50 8.67
CA ILE A 205 -16.08 -46.34 7.56
C ILE A 205 -15.72 -47.81 7.79
N ARG A 206 -14.51 -48.10 8.27
CA ARG A 206 -14.08 -49.48 8.56
C ARG A 206 -14.89 -50.08 9.70
N ASP A 207 -15.10 -49.32 10.77
CA ASP A 207 -15.85 -49.79 11.93
C ASP A 207 -17.33 -50.05 11.55
N GLU A 208 -17.93 -49.16 10.75
CA GLU A 208 -19.28 -49.36 10.19
C GLU A 208 -19.36 -50.56 9.25
N ALA A 209 -18.38 -50.75 8.37
CA ALA A 209 -18.31 -51.91 7.50
C ALA A 209 -18.20 -53.22 8.30
N SER A 210 -17.38 -53.25 9.35
CA SER A 210 -17.25 -54.42 10.23
C SER A 210 -18.55 -54.71 10.99
N ALA A 211 -19.25 -53.67 11.44
CA ALA A 211 -20.55 -53.82 12.11
C ALA A 211 -21.62 -54.37 11.16
N GLN A 212 -21.61 -53.93 9.89
CA GLN A 212 -22.48 -54.49 8.85
C GLN A 212 -22.13 -55.96 8.56
N GLU A 213 -20.84 -56.30 8.48
CA GLU A 213 -20.41 -57.69 8.26
C GLU A 213 -20.89 -58.62 9.38
N ILE A 214 -20.84 -58.18 10.64
CA ILE A 214 -21.37 -58.95 11.78
C ILE A 214 -22.88 -59.15 11.64
N LYS A 215 -23.63 -58.09 11.32
CA LYS A 215 -25.09 -58.18 11.12
C LYS A 215 -25.45 -59.14 9.98
N ILE A 216 -24.69 -59.11 8.89
CA ILE A 216 -24.90 -60.03 7.77
C ILE A 216 -24.67 -61.47 8.23
N LYS A 217 -23.57 -61.76 8.93
CA LYS A 217 -23.28 -63.10 9.46
C LYS A 217 -24.36 -63.57 10.44
N GLU A 218 -24.84 -62.70 11.32
CA GLU A 218 -25.94 -63.02 12.23
C GLU A 218 -27.21 -63.39 11.45
N THR A 219 -27.59 -62.59 10.44
CA THR A 219 -28.75 -62.92 9.59
C THR A 219 -28.54 -64.21 8.79
N ASP A 220 -27.33 -64.48 8.34
CA ASP A 220 -26.99 -65.69 7.58
C ASP A 220 -27.15 -66.94 8.47
N THR A 221 -26.59 -66.92 9.68
CA THR A 221 -26.77 -68.00 10.66
C THR A 221 -28.24 -68.19 11.06
N ARG A 222 -29.03 -67.11 11.13
CA ARG A 222 -30.47 -67.19 11.39
C ARG A 222 -31.19 -67.87 10.23
N ILE A 223 -30.89 -67.52 8.98
CA ILE A 223 -31.46 -68.16 7.79
C ILE A 223 -31.10 -69.65 7.78
N GLU A 224 -29.85 -70.03 8.03
CA GLU A 224 -29.45 -71.43 8.12
C GLU A 224 -30.23 -72.19 9.21
N SER A 225 -30.44 -71.57 10.38
CA SER A 225 -31.23 -72.16 11.46
C SER A 225 -32.70 -72.33 11.08
N GLU A 226 -33.30 -71.36 10.38
CA GLU A 226 -34.67 -71.44 9.88
C GLU A 226 -34.81 -72.54 8.81
N ILE A 227 -33.83 -72.68 7.91
CA ILE A 227 -33.78 -73.75 6.91
C ILE A 227 -33.68 -75.12 7.59
N ALA A 228 -32.81 -75.29 8.58
CA ALA A 228 -32.70 -76.52 9.36
C ALA A 228 -34.03 -76.84 10.07
N GLY A 229 -34.67 -75.82 10.65
CA GLY A 229 -36.00 -75.92 11.25
C GLY A 229 -37.04 -76.44 10.25
N LEU A 230 -37.16 -75.80 9.08
CA LEU A 230 -38.07 -76.23 8.01
C LEU A 230 -37.80 -77.65 7.54
N ARG A 231 -36.52 -78.05 7.44
CA ARG A 231 -36.13 -79.41 7.06
C ARG A 231 -36.60 -80.45 8.08
N THR A 232 -36.43 -80.19 9.38
CA THR A 232 -36.90 -81.10 10.44
C THR A 232 -38.43 -81.20 10.46
N GLN A 233 -39.15 -80.09 10.28
CA GLN A 233 -40.60 -80.09 10.14
C GLN A 233 -41.05 -80.93 8.94
N MET A 234 -40.36 -80.83 7.82
CA MET A 234 -40.65 -81.63 6.63
C MET A 234 -40.40 -83.13 6.85
N GLU A 235 -39.34 -83.50 7.55
CA GLU A 235 -39.09 -84.90 7.94
C GLU A 235 -40.17 -85.43 8.89
N ALA A 236 -40.62 -84.62 9.85
CA ALA A 236 -41.73 -84.96 10.73
C ALA A 236 -43.04 -85.17 9.96
N ILE A 237 -43.36 -84.30 9.00
CA ILE A 237 -44.55 -84.44 8.14
C ILE A 237 -44.47 -85.74 7.32
N LYS A 238 -43.31 -86.07 6.74
CA LYS A 238 -43.13 -87.35 6.02
C LYS A 238 -43.40 -88.55 6.93
N PHE A 239 -42.93 -88.51 8.17
CA PHE A 239 -43.17 -89.57 9.14
C PHE A 239 -44.65 -89.67 9.55
N GLN A 240 -45.33 -88.55 9.76
CA GLN A 240 -46.78 -88.53 10.02
C GLN A 240 -47.57 -89.14 8.86
N ILE A 241 -47.22 -88.81 7.61
CA ILE A 241 -47.84 -89.42 6.42
C ILE A 241 -47.65 -90.94 6.43
N LEU A 242 -46.44 -91.43 6.72
CA LEU A 242 -46.19 -92.87 6.85
C LEU A 242 -47.04 -93.52 7.95
N GLN A 243 -47.18 -92.88 9.12
CA GLN A 243 -48.04 -93.37 10.20
C GLN A 243 -49.51 -93.43 9.78
N TYR A 244 -50.03 -92.41 9.09
CA TYR A 244 -51.39 -92.42 8.57
C TYR A 244 -51.61 -93.55 7.57
N MET A 245 -50.65 -93.79 6.66
CA MET A 245 -50.71 -94.91 5.71
C MET A 245 -50.72 -96.28 6.42
N VAL A 246 -49.88 -96.47 7.43
CA VAL A 246 -49.88 -97.71 8.24
C VAL A 246 -51.22 -97.87 8.96
N GLY A 247 -51.76 -96.79 9.52
CA GLY A 247 -53.07 -96.78 10.19
C GLY A 247 -54.22 -97.15 9.25
N THR A 248 -54.27 -96.57 8.05
CA THR A 248 -55.33 -96.86 7.08
C THR A 248 -55.24 -98.27 6.51
N ILE A 249 -54.04 -98.77 6.19
CA ILE A 249 -53.85 -100.16 5.72
C ILE A 249 -54.25 -101.15 6.81
N THR A 250 -53.84 -100.91 8.07
CA THR A 250 -54.20 -101.77 9.21
C THR A 250 -55.71 -101.73 9.46
N GLY A 251 -56.33 -100.56 9.42
CA GLY A 251 -57.78 -100.40 9.56
C GLY A 251 -58.57 -101.11 8.46
N ALA A 252 -58.16 -100.94 7.20
CA ALA A 252 -58.76 -101.66 6.07
C ALA A 252 -58.59 -103.18 6.20
N GLY A 253 -57.40 -103.65 6.58
CA GLY A 253 -57.13 -105.07 6.85
C GLY A 253 -58.03 -105.64 7.95
N ALA A 254 -58.20 -104.90 9.05
CA ALA A 254 -59.09 -105.30 10.15
C ALA A 254 -60.56 -105.39 9.70
N LEU A 255 -61.04 -104.46 8.88
CA LEU A 255 -62.39 -104.50 8.31
C LEU A 255 -62.59 -105.70 7.37
N ILE A 256 -61.60 -106.00 6.52
CA ILE A 256 -61.63 -107.19 5.66
C ILE A 256 -61.72 -108.47 6.52
N LEU A 257 -60.89 -108.58 7.56
CA LEU A 257 -60.93 -109.72 8.49
C LEU A 257 -62.28 -109.83 9.22
N ALA A 258 -62.87 -108.70 9.63
CA ALA A 258 -64.18 -108.67 10.25
C ALA A 258 -65.30 -109.10 9.28
N TYR A 259 -65.24 -108.67 8.03
CA TYR A 259 -66.18 -109.08 6.97
C TYR A 259 -66.10 -110.57 6.69
N LEU A 260 -64.88 -111.12 6.53
CA LEU A 260 -64.66 -112.56 6.35
C LEU A 260 -65.19 -113.39 7.52
N ARG A 261 -65.17 -112.86 8.75
CA ARG A 261 -65.73 -113.52 9.93
C ARG A 261 -67.27 -113.49 9.96
N MET A 262 -67.92 -112.47 9.41
CA MET A 262 -69.39 -112.38 9.38
C MET A 262 -70.01 -113.30 8.32
N PHE A 263 -69.27 -113.59 7.24
CA PHE A 263 -69.70 -114.48 6.14
C PHE A 263 -69.34 -115.97 6.34
N LYS A 264 -68.72 -116.33 7.46
CA LYS A 264 -68.41 -117.71 7.86
C LYS A 264 -69.30 -118.12 9.03
#